data_AF-Q8IX05-F1
#
_entry.id   AF-Q8IX05-F1
#
_cell.length_a   1.000
_cell.length_b   1.000
_cell.length_c   1.000
_cell.angle_alpha   90.00
_cell.angle_beta   90.00
_cell.angle_gamma   90.00
#
_symmetry.space_group_name_H-M   'P 1'
#
loop_
_entity.id
_entity.type
_entity.pdbx_description
1 polymer ?
#
loop_
_entity_poly.entity_id
_entity_poly.type
_entity_poly.pdbx_seq_one_letter_code
_entity_poly.pdbx_strand_id
1 'polypeptide(L)'
;MLRAALPALLLPLLGLAAAAVADCPSSTWIQFQDSCYIFLQEAIKVESIEDVRNQCTDHGADMISIHNEEENAFILDTLKKQWKGPDDILLGMFYDTDDASFKWFDNSNMTFDKWTDQDDDEDLVDTCAFLHIKTGEWKKGNCEVSSVEGTLCKTAIPYKRKYLSDNHILISALVIASTVILTVLGAIIWFLYKKHSDSRFTTVFSTAPQSPYNEDCVLVVGEENEYPVQFD
;
A
#
# COMPACT_ATOMS: atom_id res chain seq x y z
N MET A 1 -33.21 -44.98 -3.05
CA MET A 1 -31.79 -44.83 -2.67
C MET A 1 -31.32 -43.46 -3.14
N LEU A 2 -30.60 -42.75 -2.26
CA LEU A 2 -30.03 -41.39 -2.36
C LEU A 2 -30.98 -40.21 -2.69
N ARG A 3 -31.46 -39.55 -1.63
CA ARG A 3 -32.02 -38.19 -1.66
C ARG A 3 -30.90 -37.16 -1.84
N ALA A 4 -31.09 -36.24 -2.78
CA ALA A 4 -30.26 -35.06 -2.97
C ALA A 4 -30.33 -34.14 -1.74
N ALA A 5 -29.18 -33.82 -1.16
CA ALA A 5 -29.03 -32.78 -0.15
C ALA A 5 -28.55 -31.50 -0.85
N LEU A 6 -29.37 -30.43 -0.77
CA LEU A 6 -29.01 -29.09 -1.24
C LEU A 6 -27.80 -28.55 -0.47
N PRO A 7 -26.86 -27.82 -1.10
CA PRO A 7 -25.91 -27.00 -0.37
C PRO A 7 -26.65 -25.75 0.12
N ALA A 8 -26.74 -25.64 1.44
CA ALA A 8 -27.27 -24.48 2.12
C ALA A 8 -26.30 -23.29 2.01
N LEU A 9 -26.89 -22.10 1.90
CA LEU A 9 -26.37 -20.82 2.43
C LEU A 9 -25.10 -20.26 1.74
N LEU A 10 -25.31 -19.63 0.58
CA LEU A 10 -24.54 -18.46 0.19
C LEU A 10 -25.24 -17.22 0.75
N LEU A 11 -24.86 -16.80 1.95
CA LEU A 11 -25.13 -15.43 2.43
C LEU A 11 -24.04 -14.53 1.84
N PRO A 12 -24.39 -13.46 1.10
CA PRO A 12 -23.39 -12.52 0.65
C PRO A 12 -22.93 -11.71 1.87
N LEU A 13 -21.63 -11.72 2.15
CA LEU A 13 -20.97 -10.80 3.08
C LEU A 13 -21.08 -9.36 2.52
N LEU A 14 -22.27 -8.75 2.63
CA LEU A 14 -22.40 -7.29 2.64
C LEU A 14 -22.13 -6.80 4.07
N GLY A 15 -20.89 -6.97 4.51
CA GLY A 15 -20.35 -6.17 5.60
C GLY A 15 -19.90 -4.84 4.99
N LEU A 16 -20.71 -3.79 5.13
CA LEU A 16 -20.22 -2.42 4.98
C LEU A 16 -19.11 -2.24 6.01
N ALA A 17 -17.86 -2.42 5.60
CA ALA A 17 -16.74 -1.79 6.29
C ALA A 17 -16.97 -0.28 6.11
N ALA A 18 -17.52 0.38 7.12
CA ALA A 18 -17.35 1.81 7.27
C ALA A 18 -15.83 2.03 7.28
N ALA A 19 -15.27 2.43 6.13
CA ALA A 19 -13.85 2.70 6.02
C ALA A 19 -13.54 3.83 6.99
N ALA A 20 -12.96 3.48 8.15
CA ALA A 20 -12.47 4.44 9.12
C ALA A 20 -11.69 5.51 8.34
N VAL A 21 -12.11 6.76 8.47
CA VAL A 21 -11.38 7.86 7.84
C VAL A 21 -10.05 7.91 8.60
N ALA A 22 -8.98 7.41 7.99
CA ALA A 22 -7.65 7.65 8.52
C ALA A 22 -7.41 9.16 8.47
N ASP A 23 -6.99 9.72 9.60
CA ASP A 23 -6.74 11.15 9.73
C ASP A 23 -5.65 11.60 8.74
N CYS A 24 -4.58 10.82 8.62
CA CYS A 24 -3.50 11.02 7.67
C CYS A 24 -3.49 10.00 6.51
N PRO A 25 -2.86 10.34 5.36
CA PRO A 25 -2.94 9.54 4.13
C PRO A 25 -2.38 8.11 4.24
N SER A 26 -1.27 7.94 4.95
CA SER A 26 -0.58 6.66 5.12
C SER A 26 0.26 6.67 6.39
N SER A 27 0.84 5.53 6.76
CA SER A 27 1.69 5.38 7.95
C SER A 27 3.03 6.13 7.89
N THR A 28 3.39 6.69 6.72
CA THR A 28 4.59 7.52 6.58
C THR A 28 4.37 8.95 7.04
N TRP A 29 3.10 9.38 7.13
CA TRP A 29 2.73 10.67 7.69
C TRP A 29 2.64 10.56 9.21
N ILE A 30 3.08 11.62 9.87
CA ILE A 30 3.02 11.74 11.32
C ILE A 30 1.96 12.78 11.65
N GLN A 31 0.98 12.38 12.44
CA GLN A 31 -0.06 13.27 12.92
C GLN A 31 0.45 14.06 14.11
N PHE A 32 0.21 15.37 14.09
CA PHE A 32 0.36 16.22 15.26
C PHE A 32 -0.78 17.23 15.27
N GLN A 33 -1.56 17.20 16.37
CA GLN A 33 -2.78 17.99 16.51
C GLN A 33 -3.77 17.72 15.34
N ASP A 34 -4.16 18.77 14.63
CA ASP A 34 -5.13 18.78 13.54
C ASP A 34 -4.48 18.69 12.15
N SER A 35 -3.19 18.33 12.10
CA SER A 35 -2.41 18.29 10.86
C SER A 35 -1.59 17.01 10.73
N CYS A 36 -1.27 16.68 9.49
CA CYS A 36 -0.40 15.57 9.09
C CYS A 36 0.86 16.10 8.44
N TYR A 37 2.00 15.51 8.80
CA TYR A 37 3.32 15.94 8.37
C TYR A 37 4.10 14.81 7.71
N ILE A 38 4.89 15.12 6.70
CA ILE A 38 5.80 14.15 6.06
C ILE A 38 7.07 14.87 5.59
N PHE A 39 8.21 14.21 5.74
CA PHE A 39 9.46 14.67 5.15
C PHE A 39 9.79 13.84 3.90
N LEU A 40 9.83 14.51 2.75
CA LEU A 40 10.15 13.91 1.46
C LEU A 40 11.66 14.04 1.22
N GLN A 41 12.41 12.96 1.41
CA GLN A 41 13.86 12.87 1.17
C GLN A 41 14.17 12.63 -0.30
N GLU A 42 13.75 13.57 -1.15
CA GLU A 42 14.00 13.51 -2.57
C GLU A 42 14.87 14.70 -2.97
N ALA A 43 16.13 14.39 -3.30
CA ALA A 43 17.04 15.40 -3.82
C ALA A 43 16.59 15.79 -5.23
N ILE A 44 15.99 16.97 -5.35
CA ILE A 44 15.60 17.53 -6.64
C ILE A 44 16.52 18.69 -7.00
N LYS A 45 16.74 18.85 -8.30
CA LYS A 45 17.26 20.11 -8.83
C LYS A 45 16.11 21.10 -8.82
N VAL A 46 16.32 22.22 -8.16
CA VAL A 46 15.32 23.27 -7.97
C VAL A 46 15.69 24.44 -8.87
N GLU A 47 14.76 24.93 -9.68
CA GLU A 47 14.92 26.19 -10.42
C GLU A 47 14.25 27.34 -9.67
N SER A 48 13.20 27.05 -8.91
CA SER A 48 12.51 28.00 -8.03
C SER A 48 11.98 27.29 -6.78
N ILE A 49 11.79 28.02 -5.67
CA ILE A 49 11.12 27.49 -4.47
C ILE A 49 9.75 26.84 -4.77
N GLU A 50 9.05 27.30 -5.81
CA GLU A 50 7.80 26.69 -6.27
C GLU A 50 7.98 25.21 -6.69
N ASP A 51 9.16 24.79 -7.17
CA ASP A 51 9.45 23.38 -7.45
C ASP A 51 9.49 22.54 -6.17
N VAL A 52 10.04 23.11 -5.09
CA VAL A 52 10.05 22.47 -3.76
C VAL A 52 8.63 22.37 -3.22
N ARG A 53 7.84 23.43 -3.43
CA ARG A 53 6.42 23.45 -3.07
C ARG A 53 5.63 22.40 -3.81
N ASN A 54 5.89 22.24 -5.11
CA ASN A 54 5.20 21.28 -5.97
C ASN A 54 5.30 19.85 -5.43
N GLN A 55 6.46 19.46 -4.88
CA GLN A 55 6.61 18.15 -4.21
C GLN A 55 5.56 17.95 -3.11
N CYS A 56 5.27 18.96 -2.29
CA CYS A 56 4.26 18.85 -1.26
C CYS A 56 2.84 18.85 -1.84
N THR A 57 2.57 19.70 -2.85
CA THR A 57 1.23 19.83 -3.44
C THR A 57 0.82 18.61 -4.26
N ASP A 58 1.77 17.90 -4.86
CA ASP A 58 1.54 16.63 -5.55
C ASP A 58 1.02 15.55 -4.58
N HIS A 59 1.39 15.66 -3.31
CA HIS A 59 0.91 14.84 -2.21
C HIS A 59 -0.30 15.46 -1.47
N GLY A 60 -0.99 16.44 -2.05
CA GLY A 60 -2.17 17.07 -1.43
C GLY A 60 -1.89 17.84 -0.14
N ALA A 61 -0.65 18.26 0.06
CA ALA A 61 -0.17 19.08 1.16
C ALA A 61 0.39 20.41 0.65
N ASP A 62 0.98 21.21 1.52
CA ASP A 62 1.81 22.35 1.14
C ASP A 62 3.13 22.29 1.92
N MET A 63 4.07 23.18 1.61
CA MET A 63 5.31 23.29 2.40
C MET A 63 4.97 23.63 3.87
N ILE A 64 5.87 23.26 4.78
CA ILE A 64 5.66 23.43 6.21
C ILE A 64 5.40 24.89 6.61
N SER A 65 4.30 25.11 7.33
CA SER A 65 4.00 26.30 8.12
C SER A 65 4.07 25.97 9.61
N ILE A 66 4.54 26.92 10.43
CA ILE A 66 4.68 26.74 11.88
C ILE A 66 3.98 27.88 12.62
N HIS A 67 3.06 27.55 13.53
CA HIS A 67 2.16 28.52 14.17
C HIS A 67 2.30 28.64 15.69
N ASN A 68 3.11 27.79 16.32
CA ASN A 68 3.40 27.84 17.75
C ASN A 68 4.71 27.12 18.10
N GLU A 69 5.18 27.32 19.34
CA GLU A 69 6.43 26.73 19.82
C GLU A 69 6.35 25.20 19.93
N GLU A 70 5.19 24.65 20.31
CA GLU A 70 4.97 23.22 20.43
C GLU A 70 5.12 22.50 19.08
N GLU A 71 4.60 23.09 18.00
CA GLU A 71 4.75 22.61 16.63
C GLU A 71 6.21 22.68 16.19
N ASN A 72 6.90 23.81 16.42
CA ASN A 72 8.32 23.93 16.11
C ASN A 72 9.16 22.86 16.81
N ALA A 73 8.91 22.63 18.11
CA ALA A 73 9.58 21.60 18.89
C ALA A 73 9.26 20.17 18.40
N PHE A 74 8.00 19.90 18.07
CA PHE A 74 7.57 18.63 17.48
C PHE A 74 8.29 18.33 16.16
N ILE A 75 8.37 19.32 15.26
CA ILE A 75 9.05 19.19 13.98
C ILE A 75 10.54 18.87 14.18
N LEU A 76 11.21 19.58 15.08
CA LEU A 76 12.62 19.35 15.39
C LEU A 76 12.88 17.96 15.95
N ASP A 77 12.05 17.51 16.90
CA ASP A 77 12.17 16.18 17.50
C ASP A 77 11.97 15.08 16.46
N THR A 78 10.98 15.26 15.60
CA THR A 78 10.62 14.31 14.53
C THR A 78 11.71 14.24 13.45
N LEU A 79 12.26 15.38 13.04
CA LEU A 79 13.38 15.45 12.10
C LEU A 79 14.64 14.78 12.65
N LYS A 80 14.94 14.96 13.95
CA LYS A 80 16.11 14.34 14.59
C LYS A 80 15.97 12.83 14.77
N LYS A 81 14.79 12.35 15.19
CA LYS A 81 14.58 10.95 15.57
C LYS A 81 14.21 10.04 14.41
N GLN A 82 13.29 10.49 13.55
CA GLN A 82 12.64 9.62 12.57
C GLN A 82 13.11 9.90 11.15
N TRP A 83 13.07 11.16 10.73
CA TRP A 83 13.36 11.50 9.35
C TRP A 83 14.85 11.64 9.05
N LYS A 84 15.71 12.05 10.01
CA LYS A 84 17.14 12.30 9.79
C LYS A 84 17.38 13.33 8.68
N GLY A 85 16.71 14.47 8.76
CA GLY A 85 16.85 15.57 7.79
C GLY A 85 18.24 16.24 7.83
N PRO A 86 18.56 17.07 6.82
CA PRO A 86 19.76 17.91 6.81
C PRO A 86 19.81 18.90 7.99
N ASP A 87 20.96 19.57 8.14
CA ASP A 87 21.18 20.56 9.20
C ASP A 87 20.20 21.76 9.13
N ASP A 88 19.73 22.08 7.93
CA ASP A 88 18.76 23.15 7.65
C ASP A 88 17.65 22.65 6.74
N ILE A 89 16.41 23.01 7.05
CA ILE A 89 15.22 22.64 6.27
C ILE A 89 14.55 23.90 5.76
N LEU A 90 14.26 23.96 4.46
CA LEU A 90 13.50 25.05 3.86
C LEU A 90 12.07 25.04 4.42
N LEU A 91 11.65 26.18 4.96
CA LEU A 91 10.29 26.41 5.42
C LEU A 91 9.40 26.84 4.25
N GLY A 92 8.10 26.65 4.40
CA GLY A 92 7.10 27.15 3.45
C GLY A 92 6.88 28.66 3.54
N MET A 93 7.95 29.43 3.69
CA MET A 93 7.91 30.86 3.97
C MET A 93 8.80 31.66 3.03
N PHE A 94 8.24 32.75 2.52
CA PHE A 94 8.90 33.69 1.61
C PHE A 94 8.68 35.13 2.07
N TYR A 95 9.57 36.03 1.69
CA TYR A 95 9.42 37.46 1.92
C TYR A 95 8.60 38.08 0.78
N ASP A 96 7.46 38.67 1.13
CA ASP A 96 6.61 39.42 0.20
C ASP A 96 7.06 40.89 0.19
N THR A 97 7.60 41.34 -0.96
CA THR A 97 8.13 42.70 -1.12
C THR A 97 7.05 43.76 -1.23
N ASP A 98 5.81 43.41 -1.61
CA ASP A 98 4.70 44.34 -1.71
C ASP A 98 4.15 44.71 -0.32
N ASP A 99 4.08 43.71 0.58
CA ASP A 99 3.62 43.90 1.96
C ASP A 99 4.76 44.07 2.98
N ALA A 100 6.02 44.02 2.53
CA ALA A 100 7.24 44.10 3.35
C ALA A 100 7.24 43.14 4.56
N SER A 101 6.73 41.92 4.38
CA SER A 101 6.56 40.94 5.46
C SER A 101 6.76 39.50 4.98
N PHE A 102 7.12 38.61 5.90
CA PHE A 102 7.18 37.17 5.60
C PHE A 102 5.78 36.56 5.59
N LYS A 103 5.53 35.65 4.63
CA LYS A 103 4.26 34.95 4.45
C LYS A 103 4.47 33.46 4.25
N TRP A 104 3.49 32.67 4.66
CA TRP A 104 3.44 31.23 4.41
C TRP A 104 2.82 30.92 3.04
N PHE A 105 3.35 29.95 2.31
CA PHE A 105 2.81 29.49 1.01
C PHE A 105 1.38 28.92 1.11
N ASP A 106 1.04 28.33 2.25
CA ASP A 106 -0.30 27.80 2.52
C ASP A 106 -1.35 28.90 2.79
N ASN A 107 -0.95 30.17 2.79
CA ASN A 107 -1.75 31.37 3.07
C ASN A 107 -2.30 31.46 4.50
N SER A 108 -1.74 30.70 5.43
CA SER A 108 -2.03 30.85 6.85
C SER A 108 -1.41 32.13 7.42
N ASN A 109 -1.99 32.64 8.51
CA ASN A 109 -1.45 33.81 9.18
C ASN A 109 -0.15 33.47 9.91
N MET A 110 0.81 34.38 9.86
CA MET A 110 2.01 34.34 10.72
C MET A 110 1.64 34.69 12.16
N THR A 111 1.58 33.68 13.03
CA THR A 111 1.21 33.83 14.45
C THR A 111 2.37 33.55 15.41
N PHE A 112 3.48 33.04 14.88
CA PHE A 112 4.65 32.62 15.62
C PHE A 112 5.87 32.78 14.73
N ASP A 113 6.97 33.17 15.35
CA ASP A 113 8.28 33.21 14.73
C ASP A 113 9.37 32.86 15.74
N LYS A 114 10.49 32.35 15.22
CA LYS A 114 11.64 31.96 16.04
C LYS A 114 12.94 32.28 15.30
N TRP A 115 13.05 33.51 14.80
CA TRP A 115 14.22 33.97 14.06
C TRP A 115 15.49 33.89 14.90
N THR A 116 16.59 33.51 14.26
CA THR A 116 17.93 33.64 14.81
C THR A 116 18.36 35.11 14.74
N ASP A 117 19.31 35.49 15.59
CA ASP A 117 19.92 36.83 15.58
C ASP A 117 20.84 36.94 14.35
N GLN A 118 20.29 37.46 13.25
CA GLN A 118 20.98 37.71 11.98
C GLN A 118 20.89 39.21 11.68
N ASP A 119 21.95 39.75 11.07
CA ASP A 119 22.02 41.18 10.73
C ASP A 119 20.80 41.60 9.88
N ASP A 120 20.08 42.63 10.33
CA ASP A 120 18.87 43.14 9.65
C ASP A 120 19.17 43.99 8.40
N ASP A 121 20.46 44.23 8.09
CA ASP A 121 20.91 45.07 6.96
C ASP A 121 20.87 44.36 5.59
N GLU A 122 20.33 43.14 5.51
CA GLU A 122 20.25 42.37 4.27
C GLU A 122 19.07 42.83 3.38
N ASP A 123 19.32 42.90 2.07
CA ASP A 123 18.25 43.05 1.08
C ASP A 123 17.35 41.81 1.14
N LEU A 124 16.12 42.00 1.61
CA LEU A 124 15.16 40.92 1.81
C LEU A 124 14.47 40.47 0.51
N VAL A 125 14.78 41.10 -0.63
CA VAL A 125 14.33 40.64 -1.94
C VAL A 125 14.79 39.21 -2.17
N ASP A 126 13.87 38.34 -2.60
CA ASP A 126 14.14 36.91 -2.86
C ASP A 126 14.66 36.15 -1.62
N THR A 127 14.15 36.52 -0.44
CA THR A 127 14.48 35.86 0.83
C THR A 127 13.44 34.83 1.22
N CYS A 128 13.93 33.64 1.55
CA CYS A 128 13.23 32.51 2.10
C CYS A 128 13.72 32.20 3.52
N ALA A 129 13.02 31.30 4.20
CA ALA A 129 13.38 30.93 5.57
C ALA A 129 13.76 29.46 5.71
N PHE A 130 14.73 29.20 6.56
CA PHE A 130 15.21 27.85 6.84
C PHE A 130 15.18 27.58 8.34
N LEU A 131 14.64 26.43 8.74
CA LEU A 131 14.71 25.95 10.12
C LEU A 131 16.06 25.29 10.36
N HIS A 132 16.85 25.83 11.27
CA HIS A 132 18.10 25.24 11.71
C HIS A 132 17.83 24.12 12.72
N ILE A 133 18.13 22.87 12.38
CA ILE A 133 17.69 21.70 13.16
C ILE A 133 18.38 21.62 14.52
N LYS A 134 19.59 22.15 14.67
CA LYS A 134 20.33 22.08 15.94
C LYS A 134 19.71 22.99 17.00
N THR A 135 19.48 24.25 16.68
CA THR A 135 18.94 25.27 17.61
C THR A 135 17.43 25.33 17.62
N GLY A 136 16.79 25.02 16.49
CA GLY A 136 15.36 25.18 16.31
C GLY A 136 14.91 26.59 15.95
N GLU A 137 15.85 27.44 15.56
CA GLU A 137 15.63 28.82 15.13
C GLU A 137 15.57 28.90 13.61
N TRP A 138 15.00 29.98 13.10
CA TRP A 138 14.80 30.22 11.68
C TRP A 138 15.84 31.22 11.20
N LYS A 139 16.47 30.96 10.07
CA LYS A 139 17.41 31.87 9.43
C LYS A 139 16.85 32.38 8.10
N LYS A 140 17.18 33.62 7.76
CA LYS A 140 16.87 34.21 6.47
C LYS A 140 17.93 33.72 5.47
N GLY A 141 17.52 33.42 4.23
CA GLY A 141 18.44 32.99 3.19
C GLY A 141 17.84 33.11 1.81
N ASN A 142 18.67 33.12 0.78
CA ASN A 142 18.22 33.28 -0.60
C ASN A 142 17.35 32.08 -1.07
N CYS A 143 16.29 32.36 -1.83
CA CYS A 143 15.36 31.36 -2.35
C CYS A 143 15.91 30.54 -3.54
N GLU A 144 16.87 31.07 -4.30
CA GLU A 144 17.58 30.42 -5.42
C GLU A 144 18.56 29.34 -4.94
N VAL A 145 18.03 28.33 -4.26
CA VAL A 145 18.77 27.12 -3.92
C VAL A 145 18.85 26.20 -5.14
N SER A 146 20.05 25.80 -5.54
CA SER A 146 20.25 24.91 -6.71
C SER A 146 19.84 23.46 -6.47
N SER A 147 19.77 23.03 -5.21
CA SER A 147 19.34 21.71 -4.79
C SER A 147 18.84 21.72 -3.35
N VAL A 148 17.77 20.99 -3.08
CA VAL A 148 17.24 20.76 -1.73
C VAL A 148 17.27 19.26 -1.46
N GLU A 149 17.90 18.84 -0.36
CA GLU A 149 18.06 17.41 0.00
C GLU A 149 16.76 16.75 0.51
N GLY A 150 15.76 17.58 0.83
CA GLY A 150 14.40 17.14 1.12
C GLY A 150 13.52 18.28 1.60
N THR A 151 12.21 18.09 1.53
CA THR A 151 11.21 19.08 1.91
C THR A 151 10.26 18.54 2.97
N LEU A 152 9.81 19.42 3.87
CA LEU A 152 8.85 19.09 4.89
C LEU A 152 7.47 19.62 4.47
N CYS A 153 6.51 18.72 4.41
CA CYS A 153 5.16 19.01 3.95
C CYS A 153 4.15 18.88 5.09
N LYS A 154 3.10 19.71 5.05
CA LYS A 154 2.02 19.76 6.03
C LYS A 154 0.66 19.81 5.33
N THR A 155 -0.34 19.13 5.89
CA THR A 155 -1.73 19.21 5.45
C THR A 155 -2.67 19.14 6.65
N ALA A 156 -3.75 19.90 6.61
CA ALA A 156 -4.81 19.82 7.61
C ALA A 156 -5.64 18.53 7.49
N ILE A 157 -6.24 18.11 8.61
CA ILE A 157 -7.21 17.02 8.72
C ILE A 157 -8.64 17.62 8.63
N PRO A 158 -9.60 17.00 7.92
CA PRO A 158 -9.50 15.72 7.23
C PRO A 158 -8.77 15.83 5.90
N TYR A 159 -7.86 14.89 5.64
CA TYR A 159 -7.12 14.86 4.40
C TYR A 159 -8.04 14.61 3.19
N LYS A 160 -7.88 15.41 2.13
CA LYS A 160 -8.68 15.27 0.90
C LYS A 160 -8.28 14.01 0.15
N ARG A 161 -9.13 12.97 0.22
CA ARG A 161 -8.92 11.67 -0.47
C ARG A 161 -8.65 11.73 -1.97
N LYS A 162 -8.95 12.85 -2.65
CA LYS A 162 -8.68 13.01 -4.09
C LYS A 162 -7.24 12.64 -4.46
N TYR A 163 -6.26 12.98 -3.61
CA TYR A 163 -4.84 12.71 -3.83
C TYR A 163 -4.43 11.25 -3.54
N LEU A 164 -5.18 10.54 -2.70
CA LEU A 164 -4.97 9.11 -2.43
C LEU A 164 -5.48 8.21 -3.56
N SER A 165 -6.43 8.72 -4.35
CA SER A 165 -7.31 7.91 -5.19
C SER A 165 -6.64 7.41 -6.46
N ASP A 166 -5.85 8.23 -7.16
CA ASP A 166 -5.49 7.91 -8.54
C ASP A 166 -4.56 6.69 -8.65
N ASN A 167 -3.54 6.60 -7.81
CA ASN A 167 -2.61 5.46 -7.86
C ASN A 167 -3.13 4.23 -7.09
N HIS A 168 -3.76 4.43 -5.94
CA HIS A 168 -4.23 3.31 -5.11
C HIS A 168 -5.42 2.59 -5.74
N ILE A 169 -6.35 3.29 -6.40
CA ILE A 169 -7.48 2.64 -7.09
C ILE A 169 -7.00 1.81 -8.27
N LEU A 170 -6.07 2.33 -9.08
CA LEU A 170 -5.52 1.58 -10.22
C LEU A 170 -4.76 0.33 -9.74
N ILE A 171 -3.88 0.48 -8.75
CA ILE A 171 -3.12 -0.66 -8.20
C ILE A 171 -4.06 -1.68 -7.56
N SER A 172 -4.99 -1.25 -6.71
CA SER A 172 -5.95 -2.17 -6.08
C SER A 172 -6.84 -2.87 -7.11
N ALA A 173 -7.32 -2.18 -8.15
CA ALA A 173 -8.07 -2.78 -9.24
C ALA A 173 -7.23 -3.81 -10.02
N LEU A 174 -5.96 -3.50 -10.31
CA LEU A 174 -5.04 -4.42 -10.99
C LEU A 174 -4.71 -5.66 -10.14
N VAL A 175 -4.50 -5.48 -8.83
CA VAL A 175 -4.25 -6.57 -7.88
C VAL A 175 -5.49 -7.46 -7.76
N ILE A 176 -6.69 -6.87 -7.63
CA ILE A 176 -7.95 -7.61 -7.58
C ILE A 176 -8.19 -8.37 -8.89
N ALA A 177 -8.03 -7.73 -10.05
CA ALA A 177 -8.18 -8.39 -11.35
C ALA A 177 -7.19 -9.55 -11.50
N SER A 178 -5.92 -9.36 -11.14
CA SER A 178 -4.88 -10.39 -11.25
C SER A 178 -5.14 -11.57 -10.31
N THR A 179 -5.56 -11.32 -9.08
CA THR A 179 -5.90 -12.39 -8.11
C THR A 179 -7.14 -13.17 -8.54
N VAL A 180 -8.17 -12.51 -9.07
CA VAL A 180 -9.35 -13.17 -9.64
C VAL A 180 -8.96 -14.03 -10.85
N ILE A 181 -8.13 -13.53 -11.76
CA ILE A 181 -7.65 -14.30 -12.92
C ILE A 181 -6.85 -15.53 -12.46
N LEU A 182 -5.93 -15.39 -11.51
CA LEU A 182 -5.12 -16.51 -11.02
C LEU A 182 -5.95 -17.58 -10.31
N THR A 183 -6.95 -17.18 -9.51
CA THR A 183 -7.84 -18.13 -8.82
C THR A 183 -8.75 -18.88 -9.81
N VAL A 184 -9.28 -18.19 -10.82
CA VAL A 184 -10.07 -18.81 -11.88
C VAL A 184 -9.23 -19.75 -12.73
N LEU A 185 -8.03 -19.34 -13.16
CA LEU A 185 -7.12 -20.20 -13.90
C LEU A 185 -6.68 -21.42 -13.08
N GLY A 186 -6.35 -21.23 -11.80
CA GLY A 186 -6.04 -22.32 -10.88
C GLY A 186 -7.18 -23.32 -10.73
N ALA A 187 -8.42 -22.84 -10.59
CA ALA A 187 -9.61 -23.68 -10.52
C ALA A 187 -9.88 -24.44 -11.84
N ILE A 188 -9.68 -23.80 -12.99
CA ILE A 188 -9.81 -24.44 -14.31
C ILE A 188 -8.76 -25.53 -14.47
N ILE A 189 -7.49 -25.24 -14.17
CA ILE A 189 -6.39 -26.22 -14.25
C ILE A 189 -6.66 -27.41 -13.31
N TRP A 190 -7.10 -27.14 -12.08
CA TRP A 190 -7.46 -28.19 -11.12
C TRP A 190 -8.61 -29.07 -11.62
N PHE A 191 -9.65 -28.46 -12.20
CA PHE A 191 -10.79 -29.19 -12.76
C PHE A 191 -10.39 -30.06 -13.97
N LEU A 192 -9.56 -29.53 -14.87
CA LEU A 192 -9.02 -30.26 -16.01
C LEU A 192 -8.12 -31.43 -15.56
N TYR A 193 -7.27 -31.22 -14.56
CA TYR A 193 -6.43 -32.25 -13.97
C TYR A 193 -7.26 -33.38 -13.36
N LYS A 194 -8.31 -33.04 -12.58
CA LYS A 194 -9.22 -34.02 -11.98
C LYS A 194 -9.95 -34.84 -13.05
N LYS A 195 -10.49 -34.18 -14.09
CA LYS A 195 -11.17 -34.87 -15.21
C LYS A 195 -10.25 -35.86 -15.93
N HIS A 196 -8.98 -35.49 -16.14
CA HIS A 196 -8.00 -36.37 -16.78
C HIS A 196 -7.60 -37.56 -15.88
N SER A 197 -7.54 -37.37 -14.56
CA SER A 197 -7.29 -38.44 -13.58
C SER A 197 -8.42 -39.48 -13.58
N ASP A 198 -9.69 -39.06 -13.56
CA ASP A 198 -10.86 -39.95 -13.60
C ASP A 198 -10.96 -40.71 -14.95
N SER A 199 -10.59 -40.05 -16.06
CA SER A 199 -10.58 -40.66 -17.40
C SER A 199 -9.49 -41.74 -17.54
N ARG A 200 -8.33 -41.54 -16.90
CA ARG A 200 -7.24 -42.53 -16.89
C ARG A 200 -7.56 -43.74 -16.02
N PHE A 201 -8.47 -43.61 -15.03
CA PHE A 201 -8.92 -44.75 -14.22
C PHE A 201 -10.01 -45.60 -14.91
N THR A 202 -10.77 -45.03 -15.83
CA THR A 202 -11.88 -45.72 -16.53
C THR A 202 -11.48 -46.43 -17.82
N THR A 203 -10.22 -46.32 -18.27
CA THR A 203 -9.73 -46.93 -19.53
C THR A 203 -8.91 -48.21 -19.34
N VAL A 204 -8.86 -48.80 -18.12
CA VAL A 204 -8.14 -50.07 -17.84
C VAL A 204 -9.07 -51.28 -17.62
N PHE A 205 -10.40 -51.11 -17.74
CA PHE A 205 -11.38 -52.20 -17.63
C PHE A 205 -12.37 -52.19 -18.80
N SER A 206 -11.96 -52.57 -20.01
CA SER A 206 -12.89 -52.95 -21.10
C SER A 206 -12.16 -53.59 -22.28
N THR A 207 -11.82 -54.88 -22.20
CA THR A 207 -11.70 -55.78 -23.36
C THR A 207 -11.77 -57.23 -22.88
N ALA A 208 -12.96 -57.82 -22.88
CA ALA A 208 -13.13 -59.28 -22.91
C ALA A 208 -14.32 -59.59 -23.86
N PRO A 209 -14.11 -60.29 -24.98
CA PRO A 209 -15.19 -60.55 -25.93
C PRO A 209 -16.06 -61.73 -25.46
N GLN A 210 -17.37 -61.51 -25.35
CA GLN A 210 -18.38 -62.53 -25.11
C GLN A 210 -18.56 -63.43 -26.35
N SER A 211 -18.44 -64.74 -26.17
CA SER A 211 -18.81 -65.80 -27.12
C SER A 211 -20.11 -66.48 -26.65
N PRO A 212 -21.03 -66.91 -27.56
CA PRO A 212 -22.43 -67.17 -27.21
C PRO A 212 -22.75 -68.65 -26.84
N TYR A 213 -23.66 -68.79 -25.87
CA TYR A 213 -24.55 -69.90 -25.48
C TYR A 213 -24.51 -71.27 -26.22
N ASN A 214 -24.34 -72.37 -25.48
CA ASN A 214 -25.29 -73.52 -25.29
C ASN A 214 -24.64 -74.60 -24.37
N GLU A 215 -25.16 -74.87 -23.17
CA GLU A 215 -26.15 -75.92 -22.76
C GLU A 215 -25.51 -77.14 -22.07
N ASP A 216 -25.89 -77.31 -20.79
CA ASP A 216 -26.03 -78.52 -19.96
C ASP A 216 -24.96 -79.63 -19.94
N CYS A 217 -24.42 -79.93 -18.74
CA CYS A 217 -24.71 -81.19 -18.01
C CYS A 217 -23.91 -81.32 -16.68
N VAL A 218 -24.66 -81.18 -15.57
CA VAL A 218 -24.78 -82.07 -14.39
C VAL A 218 -23.52 -82.69 -13.73
N LEU A 219 -23.42 -82.40 -12.42
CA LEU A 219 -22.59 -82.98 -11.36
C LEU A 219 -22.86 -84.48 -11.10
N VAL A 220 -21.80 -85.25 -10.83
CA VAL A 220 -21.86 -86.45 -9.97
C VAL A 220 -20.65 -86.46 -9.02
N VAL A 221 -20.97 -86.53 -7.72
CA VAL A 221 -20.06 -86.72 -6.58
C VAL A 221 -20.13 -88.19 -6.15
N GLY A 222 -19.01 -88.77 -5.69
CA GLY A 222 -18.95 -90.04 -4.95
C GLY A 222 -17.55 -90.62 -5.02
N GLU A 223 -16.67 -90.38 -4.04
CA GLU A 223 -16.53 -91.06 -2.74
C GLU A 223 -15.35 -92.06 -2.80
N GLU A 224 -14.45 -91.89 -1.83
CA GLU A 224 -13.16 -92.57 -1.66
C GLU A 224 -13.34 -94.01 -1.20
N ASN A 225 -12.36 -94.90 -1.43
CA ASN A 225 -11.88 -95.89 -0.44
C ASN A 225 -10.63 -96.68 -0.95
N GLU A 226 -9.55 -96.52 -0.19
CA GLU A 226 -8.42 -97.41 0.18
C GLU A 226 -7.86 -98.53 -0.76
N TYR A 227 -6.60 -98.33 -1.21
CA TYR A 227 -5.33 -99.09 -0.93
C TYR A 227 -5.34 -100.63 -0.66
N PRO A 228 -4.19 -101.36 -0.75
CA PRO A 228 -3.13 -101.47 -1.79
C PRO A 228 -2.64 -102.95 -2.01
N VAL A 229 -1.40 -103.14 -2.54
CA VAL A 229 -0.55 -104.39 -2.57
C VAL A 229 -0.77 -105.29 -3.81
N GLN A 230 0.20 -105.89 -4.54
CA GLN A 230 1.67 -105.88 -4.68
C GLN A 230 2.03 -106.89 -5.82
N PHE A 231 3.10 -106.59 -6.59
CA PHE A 231 4.02 -107.41 -7.43
C PHE A 231 3.59 -108.67 -8.21
N ASP A 232 4.01 -108.71 -9.47
CA ASP A 232 5.08 -109.61 -9.96
C ASP A 232 6.20 -108.76 -10.60
#